data_AF-A0A402A2F0-F1
#
_entry.id   AF-A0A402A2F0-F1
#
_cell.length_a   1.000
_cell.length_b   1.000
_cell.length_c   1.000
_cell.angle_alpha   90.00
_cell.angle_beta   90.00
_cell.angle_gamma   90.00
#
_symmetry.space_group_name_H-M   'P 1'
#
loop_
_entity.id
_entity.type
_entity.pdbx_description
1 polymer ?
#
loop_
_entity_poly.entity_id
_entity_poly.type
_entity_poly.pdbx_seq_one_letter_code
_entity_poly.pdbx_strand_id
1 'polypeptide(L)'
;MSMHEEFSDETAETGSDELLSDDHLRLPENASPLVRLHAIRSWLKRRQRETVIEIGEAALQLQHVQLSYEQEGRLRRRELQQQSDRLTHIQQTFTEAQERLQAYEEAEAILEDCVNHTTVGDRLLVEYYLQLEDLVMTYQTEYKTPRIQALADVQQRVEHVGIANEDE
;
A
#
# COMPACT_ATOMS: atom_id res chain seq x y z
N MET A 1 29.24 -36.78 -24.93
CA MET A 1 27.76 -36.70 -24.85
C MET A 1 27.44 -35.48 -24.00
N SER A 2 26.95 -34.43 -24.65
CA SER A 2 26.49 -33.19 -24.00
C SER A 2 25.14 -33.49 -23.37
N MET A 3 25.03 -33.39 -22.05
CA MET A 3 23.74 -33.30 -21.37
C MET A 3 23.26 -31.87 -21.60
N HIS A 4 22.28 -31.70 -22.50
CA HIS A 4 21.52 -30.47 -22.57
C HIS A 4 20.73 -30.34 -21.26
N GLU A 5 21.10 -29.34 -20.47
CA GLU A 5 20.21 -28.75 -19.47
C GLU A 5 19.01 -28.17 -20.22
N GLU A 6 17.94 -28.96 -20.32
CA GLU A 6 16.59 -28.42 -20.43
C GLU A 6 16.28 -27.71 -19.10
N PHE A 7 16.78 -26.48 -18.95
CA PHE A 7 16.08 -25.49 -18.15
C PHE A 7 14.76 -25.25 -18.87
N SER A 8 13.78 -26.11 -18.58
CA SER A 8 12.38 -25.81 -18.85
C SER A 8 12.12 -24.49 -18.16
N ASP A 9 11.94 -23.46 -18.97
CA ASP A 9 11.39 -22.16 -18.61
C ASP A 9 9.95 -22.44 -18.14
N GLU A 10 9.80 -22.96 -16.91
CA GLU A 10 8.55 -22.94 -16.18
C GLU A 10 8.23 -21.45 -16.04
N THR A 11 7.43 -20.94 -16.96
CA THR A 11 6.77 -19.64 -16.82
C THR A 11 6.18 -19.63 -15.42
N ALA A 12 6.82 -18.89 -14.50
CA ALA A 12 6.36 -18.80 -13.14
C ALA A 12 4.89 -18.40 -13.19
N GLU A 13 3.98 -19.31 -12.81
CA GLU A 13 2.55 -19.04 -12.82
C GLU A 13 2.31 -17.86 -11.88
N THR A 14 2.20 -16.67 -12.45
CA THR A 14 1.85 -15.46 -11.71
C THR A 14 0.43 -15.64 -11.23
N GLY A 15 0.24 -15.69 -9.91
CA GLY A 15 -1.07 -15.89 -9.31
C GLY A 15 -2.03 -14.77 -9.69
N SER A 16 -3.34 -15.08 -9.76
CA SER A 16 -4.39 -14.09 -10.08
C SER A 16 -4.33 -12.85 -9.18
N ASP A 17 -4.02 -13.02 -7.90
CA ASP A 17 -3.85 -11.91 -6.97
C ASP A 17 -2.72 -10.96 -7.35
N GLU A 18 -1.63 -11.50 -7.88
CA GLU A 18 -0.46 -10.71 -8.26
C GLU A 18 -0.78 -9.88 -9.50
N LEU A 19 -1.42 -10.48 -10.51
CA LEU A 19 -1.91 -9.76 -11.70
C LEU A 19 -2.93 -8.67 -11.35
N LEU A 20 -3.87 -8.96 -10.45
CA LEU A 20 -4.93 -8.03 -10.08
C LEU A 20 -4.47 -6.92 -9.13
N SER A 21 -3.31 -7.08 -8.50
CA SER A 21 -2.73 -6.09 -7.60
C SER A 21 -1.89 -5.02 -8.30
N ASP A 22 -1.68 -5.11 -9.62
CA ASP A 22 -0.89 -4.14 -10.39
C ASP A 22 -1.49 -2.73 -10.32
N ASP A 23 -0.65 -1.73 -10.04
CA ASP A 23 -1.01 -0.31 -9.97
C ASP A 23 -1.60 0.23 -11.26
N HIS A 24 -1.17 -0.31 -12.40
CA HIS A 24 -1.61 0.10 -13.73
C HIS A 24 -2.72 -0.78 -14.30
N LEU A 25 -3.22 -1.75 -13.51
CA LEU A 25 -4.32 -2.60 -13.95
C LEU A 25 -5.56 -1.76 -14.26
N ARG A 26 -6.00 -1.84 -15.52
CA ARG A 26 -7.32 -1.40 -15.94
C ARG A 26 -8.18 -2.60 -16.29
N LEU A 27 -9.40 -2.60 -15.78
CA LEU A 27 -10.37 -3.63 -16.12
C LEU A 27 -11.26 -3.17 -17.28
N PRO A 28 -11.67 -4.08 -18.18
CA PRO A 28 -12.62 -3.75 -19.22
C PRO A 28 -13.99 -3.39 -18.62
N GLU A 29 -14.81 -2.65 -19.36
CA GLU A 29 -16.11 -2.16 -18.89
C GLU A 29 -17.06 -3.28 -18.46
N ASN A 30 -17.04 -4.38 -19.20
CA ASN A 30 -17.83 -5.56 -18.93
C ASN A 30 -17.27 -6.45 -17.81
N ALA A 31 -16.16 -6.06 -17.15
CA ALA A 31 -15.65 -6.77 -16.00
C ALA A 31 -16.71 -6.80 -14.90
N SER A 32 -16.98 -8.00 -14.37
CA SER A 32 -17.99 -8.16 -13.35
C SER A 32 -17.63 -7.36 -12.09
N PRO A 33 -18.63 -6.89 -11.32
CA PRO A 33 -18.39 -6.19 -10.05
C PRO A 33 -17.50 -6.99 -9.08
N LEU A 34 -17.58 -8.32 -9.13
CA LEU A 34 -16.74 -9.22 -8.34
C LEU A 34 -15.25 -9.14 -8.72
N VAL A 35 -14.93 -9.05 -10.02
CA VAL A 35 -13.54 -8.92 -10.48
C VAL A 35 -12.98 -7.56 -10.09
N ARG A 36 -13.78 -6.49 -10.19
CA ARG A 36 -13.39 -5.14 -9.74
C ARG A 36 -13.13 -5.10 -8.23
N LEU A 37 -14.04 -5.69 -7.44
CA LEU A 37 -13.86 -5.85 -5.99
C LEU A 37 -12.59 -6.64 -5.67
N HIS A 38 -12.35 -7.75 -6.38
CA HIS A 38 -11.16 -8.57 -6.17
C HIS A 38 -9.88 -7.79 -6.50
N ALA A 39 -9.86 -7.03 -7.59
CA ALA A 39 -8.72 -6.19 -7.94
C ALA A 39 -8.39 -5.11 -6.89
N ILE A 40 -9.41 -4.52 -6.26
CA ILE A 40 -9.21 -3.58 -5.15
C ILE A 40 -8.68 -4.31 -3.92
N ARG A 41 -9.25 -5.46 -3.54
CA ARG A 41 -8.78 -6.28 -2.42
C ARG A 41 -7.34 -6.73 -2.59
N SER A 42 -6.99 -7.31 -3.74
CA SER A 42 -5.65 -7.82 -4.02
C SER A 42 -4.63 -6.66 -4.03
N TRP A 43 -5.01 -5.49 -4.54
CA TRP A 43 -4.19 -4.28 -4.47
C TRP A 43 -3.98 -3.80 -3.03
N LEU A 44 -5.05 -3.66 -2.22
CA LEU A 44 -4.95 -3.28 -0.81
C LEU A 44 -4.06 -4.25 -0.03
N LYS A 45 -4.26 -5.56 -0.21
CA LYS A 45 -3.43 -6.60 0.41
C LYS A 45 -1.97 -6.53 -0.03
N ARG A 46 -1.67 -6.15 -1.26
CA ARG A 46 -0.30 -5.89 -1.69
C ARG A 46 0.27 -4.66 -0.97
N ARG A 47 -0.44 -3.53 -0.96
CA ARG A 47 0.00 -2.28 -0.29
C ARG A 47 0.24 -2.46 1.20
N GLN A 48 -0.64 -3.17 1.90
CA GLN A 48 -0.45 -3.51 3.30
C GLN A 48 0.82 -4.35 3.50
N ARG A 49 1.03 -5.41 2.69
CA ARG A 49 2.24 -6.25 2.78
C ARG A 49 3.52 -5.47 2.51
N GLU A 50 3.55 -4.65 1.46
CA GLU A 50 4.69 -3.79 1.13
C GLU A 50 5.01 -2.84 2.29
N THR A 51 3.99 -2.22 2.86
CA THR A 51 4.16 -1.26 3.97
C THR A 51 4.61 -1.95 5.26
N VAL A 52 4.13 -3.18 5.54
CA VAL A 52 4.63 -3.99 6.65
C VAL A 52 6.11 -4.31 6.50
N ILE A 53 6.56 -4.63 5.28
CA ILE A 53 7.98 -4.85 4.99
C ILE A 53 8.78 -3.56 5.25
N GLU A 54 8.30 -2.41 4.76
CA GLU A 54 8.95 -1.11 4.97
C GLU A 54 9.09 -0.77 6.47
N ILE A 55 8.04 -1.00 7.27
CA ILE A 55 8.08 -0.85 8.73
C ILE A 55 9.16 -1.75 9.34
N GLY A 56 9.23 -3.01 8.89
CA GLY A 56 10.24 -3.97 9.34
C GLY A 56 11.66 -3.53 9.00
N GLU A 57 11.89 -3.04 7.79
CA GLU A 57 13.19 -2.51 7.34
C GLU A 57 13.60 -1.28 8.15
N ALA A 58 12.69 -0.33 8.36
CA ALA A 58 12.94 0.85 9.18
C ALA A 58 13.24 0.46 10.64
N ALA A 59 12.51 -0.51 11.21
CA ALA A 59 12.77 -1.03 12.56
C ALA A 59 14.16 -1.66 12.68
N LEU A 60 14.57 -2.48 11.70
CA LEU A 60 15.91 -3.06 11.66
C LEU A 60 16.99 -1.98 11.57
N GLN A 61 16.78 -0.93 10.78
CA GLN A 61 17.71 0.19 10.69
C GLN A 61 17.82 0.97 12.01
N LEU A 62 16.70 1.21 12.71
CA LEU A 62 16.71 1.83 14.04
C LEU A 62 17.54 1.01 15.03
N GLN A 63 17.35 -0.31 15.04
CA GLN A 63 18.10 -1.21 15.90
C GLN A 63 19.61 -1.16 15.60
N HIS A 64 20.00 -1.14 14.32
CA HIS A 64 21.40 -1.05 13.93
C HIS A 64 22.04 0.25 14.41
N VAL A 65 21.36 1.39 14.23
CA VAL A 65 21.87 2.69 14.68
C VAL A 65 22.02 2.74 16.21
N GLN A 66 21.07 2.18 16.95
CA GLN A 66 21.14 2.10 18.42
C GLN A 66 22.30 1.23 18.90
N LEU A 67 22.51 0.06 18.28
CA LEU A 67 23.64 -0.82 18.62
C LEU A 67 24.99 -0.18 18.29
N SER A 68 25.10 0.52 17.15
CA SER A 68 26.31 1.28 16.80
C SER A 68 26.60 2.40 17.80
N TYR A 69 25.58 3.11 18.29
CA TYR A 69 25.74 4.14 19.31
C TYR A 69 26.28 3.60 20.65
N GLU A 70 25.86 2.39 21.04
CA GLU A 70 26.35 1.75 22.26
C GLU A 70 27.80 1.27 22.13
N GLN A 71 28.25 0.93 20.92
CA GLN A 71 29.58 0.39 20.63
C GLN A 71 30.62 1.47 20.32
N GLU A 72 30.20 2.58 19.71
CA GLU A 72 31.08 3.69 19.36
C GLU A 72 31.33 4.57 20.59
N GLY A 73 32.60 4.70 20.97
CA GLY A 73 33.03 5.61 22.05
C GLY A 73 32.73 7.08 21.76
N ARG A 74 33.33 8.01 22.52
CA ARG A 74 33.09 9.46 22.39
C ARG A 74 33.24 9.97 20.94
N LEU A 75 32.11 10.10 20.24
CA LEU A 75 32.01 10.65 18.90
C LEU A 75 32.30 12.16 18.89
N ARG A 76 32.83 12.65 17.77
CA ARG A 76 33.01 14.09 17.57
C ARG A 76 31.65 14.75 17.34
N ARG A 77 31.52 16.03 17.69
CA ARG A 77 30.26 16.79 17.58
C ARG A 77 29.57 16.70 16.21
N ARG A 78 30.33 16.66 15.11
CA ARG A 78 29.77 16.53 13.75
C ARG A 78 29.21 15.13 13.48
N GLU A 79 29.87 14.10 13.99
CA GLU A 79 29.43 12.69 13.85
C GLU A 79 28.16 12.47 14.68
N LEU A 80 28.09 13.05 15.90
CA LEU A 80 26.89 13.04 16.72
C LEU A 80 25.69 13.69 16.02
N GLN A 81 25.90 14.85 15.37
CA GLN A 81 24.82 15.50 14.62
C GLN A 81 24.34 14.63 13.46
N GLN A 82 25.26 14.10 12.65
CA GLN A 82 24.92 13.22 11.52
C GLN A 82 24.16 11.97 11.97
N GLN A 83 24.56 11.36 13.08
CA GLN A 83 23.85 10.22 13.65
C GLN A 83 22.45 10.60 14.17
N SER A 84 22.33 11.75 14.85
CA SER A 84 21.04 12.26 15.30
C SER A 84 20.10 12.50 14.12
N ASP A 85 20.57 13.16 13.07
CA ASP A 85 19.78 13.44 11.87
C ASP A 85 19.32 12.14 11.20
N ARG A 86 20.22 11.15 11.11
CA ARG A 86 19.89 9.81 10.59
C ARG A 86 18.83 9.11 11.43
N LEU A 87 18.97 9.15 12.76
CA LEU A 87 18.02 8.52 13.67
C LEU A 87 16.64 9.16 13.56
N THR A 88 16.57 10.51 13.53
CA THR A 88 15.32 11.24 13.33
C THR A 88 14.69 10.89 11.98
N HIS A 89 15.47 10.80 10.91
CA HIS A 89 14.96 10.43 9.60
C HIS A 89 14.35 9.01 9.59
N ILE A 90 15.05 8.02 10.15
CA ILE A 90 14.53 6.65 10.19
C ILE A 90 13.28 6.56 11.08
N GLN A 91 13.24 7.27 12.21
CA GLN A 91 12.05 7.35 13.06
C GLN A 91 10.85 7.96 12.33
N GLN A 92 11.11 8.99 11.54
CA GLN A 92 10.08 9.59 10.69
C GLN A 92 9.58 8.58 9.66
N THR A 93 10.44 7.93 8.87
CA THR A 93 10.04 6.89 7.90
C THR A 93 9.23 5.77 8.54
N PHE A 94 9.65 5.30 9.72
CA PHE A 94 8.91 4.28 10.48
C PHE A 94 7.49 4.75 10.84
N THR A 95 7.37 5.98 11.33
CA THR A 95 6.08 6.56 11.73
C THR A 95 5.17 6.78 10.52
N GLU A 96 5.71 7.32 9.44
CA GLU A 96 4.97 7.53 8.19
C GLU A 96 4.48 6.21 7.59
N ALA A 97 5.29 5.15 7.63
CA ALA A 97 4.88 3.83 7.17
C ALA A 97 3.78 3.22 8.06
N GLN A 98 3.85 3.41 9.38
CA GLN A 98 2.77 2.99 10.28
C GLN A 98 1.45 3.70 9.99
N GLU A 99 1.49 5.02 9.75
CA GLU A 99 0.30 5.80 9.39
C GLU A 99 -0.31 5.33 8.06
N ARG A 100 0.53 5.02 7.05
CA ARG A 100 0.06 4.45 5.78
C ARG A 100 -0.57 3.08 5.97
N LEU A 101 0.03 2.21 6.78
CA LEU A 101 -0.53 0.88 7.04
C LEU A 101 -1.91 0.99 7.68
N GLN A 102 -2.07 1.83 8.70
CA GLN A 102 -3.36 2.06 9.34
C GLN A 102 -4.41 2.59 8.36
N ALA A 103 -4.02 3.49 7.45
CA ALA A 103 -4.90 3.98 6.40
C ALA A 103 -5.38 2.86 5.46
N TYR A 104 -4.47 1.97 5.04
CA TYR A 104 -4.84 0.84 4.19
C TYR A 104 -5.70 -0.20 4.91
N GLU A 105 -5.49 -0.42 6.21
CA GLU A 105 -6.32 -1.31 7.03
C GLU A 105 -7.72 -0.73 7.24
N GLU A 106 -7.84 0.57 7.50
CA GLU A 106 -9.13 1.26 7.58
C GLU A 106 -9.88 1.25 6.25
N ALA A 107 -9.18 1.53 5.15
CA ALA A 107 -9.75 1.46 3.82
C ALA A 107 -10.26 0.05 3.50
N GLU A 108 -9.56 -1.01 3.91
CA GLU A 108 -10.06 -2.38 3.79
C GLU A 108 -11.30 -2.62 4.65
N ALA A 109 -11.31 -2.15 5.92
CA ALA A 109 -12.46 -2.32 6.79
C ALA A 109 -13.73 -1.67 6.22
N ILE A 110 -13.61 -0.45 5.68
CA ILE A 110 -14.70 0.26 4.99
C ILE A 110 -15.18 -0.55 3.77
N LEU A 111 -14.26 -1.12 2.98
CA LEU A 111 -14.63 -1.94 1.82
C LEU A 111 -15.44 -3.16 2.25
N GLU A 112 -14.99 -3.87 3.28
CA GLU A 112 -15.69 -5.05 3.80
C GLU A 112 -17.05 -4.68 4.40
N ASP A 113 -17.17 -3.53 5.07
CA ASP A 113 -18.45 -3.02 5.53
C ASP A 113 -19.40 -2.74 4.36
N CYS A 114 -18.93 -2.14 3.27
CA CYS A 114 -19.72 -1.96 2.05
C CYS A 114 -20.16 -3.31 1.45
N VAL A 115 -19.27 -4.30 1.40
CA VAL A 115 -19.59 -5.65 0.88
C VAL A 115 -20.66 -6.34 1.74
N ASN A 116 -20.62 -6.14 3.06
CA ASN A 116 -21.55 -6.78 3.99
C ASN A 116 -22.95 -6.14 3.97
N HIS A 117 -23.05 -4.83 3.75
CA HIS A 117 -24.31 -4.08 3.84
C HIS A 117 -24.96 -3.79 2.49
N THR A 118 -24.22 -3.91 1.39
CA THR A 118 -24.71 -3.65 0.04
C THR A 118 -24.68 -4.92 -0.77
N THR A 119 -25.76 -5.20 -1.51
CA THR A 119 -25.79 -6.36 -2.40
C THR A 119 -24.69 -6.19 -3.46
N VAL A 120 -23.78 -7.16 -3.57
CA VAL A 120 -22.63 -7.09 -4.49
C VAL A 120 -23.15 -6.78 -5.91
N GLY A 121 -22.85 -5.58 -6.37
CA GLY A 121 -23.36 -5.01 -7.62
C GLY A 121 -22.74 -3.64 -7.88
N ASP A 122 -23.20 -2.97 -8.94
CA ASP A 122 -22.56 -1.75 -9.48
C ASP A 122 -22.45 -0.60 -8.46
N ARG A 123 -23.32 -0.60 -7.44
CA ARG A 123 -23.38 0.45 -6.42
C ARG A 123 -22.33 0.31 -5.31
N LEU A 124 -21.74 -0.89 -5.14
CA LEU A 124 -20.80 -1.16 -4.04
C LEU A 124 -19.56 -0.26 -4.11
N LEU A 125 -18.95 -0.12 -5.30
CA LEU A 125 -17.75 0.70 -5.48
C LEU A 125 -18.04 2.20 -5.36
N VAL A 126 -19.24 2.61 -5.76
CA VAL A 126 -19.70 4.00 -5.61
C VAL A 126 -19.84 4.35 -4.13
N GLU A 127 -20.48 3.49 -3.35
CA GLU A 127 -20.64 3.71 -1.91
C GLU A 127 -19.29 3.67 -1.18
N TYR A 128 -18.42 2.75 -1.57
CA TYR A 128 -17.06 2.69 -1.05
C TYR A 128 -16.27 3.97 -1.34
N TYR A 129 -16.33 4.45 -2.58
CA TYR A 129 -15.67 5.70 -2.98
C TYR A 129 -16.15 6.90 -2.16
N LEU A 130 -17.47 7.04 -1.97
CA LEU A 130 -18.05 8.15 -1.20
C LEU A 130 -17.62 8.11 0.27
N GLN A 131 -17.54 6.93 0.89
CA GLN A 131 -17.05 6.80 2.27
C GLN A 131 -15.57 7.17 2.38
N LEU A 132 -14.74 6.80 1.39
CA LEU A 132 -13.34 7.24 1.34
C LEU A 132 -13.24 8.76 1.14
N GLU A 133 -14.12 9.36 0.34
CA GLU A 133 -14.13 10.81 0.11
C GLU A 133 -14.46 11.59 1.38
N ASP A 134 -15.49 11.17 2.11
CA ASP A 134 -15.84 11.77 3.40
C ASP A 134 -14.67 11.66 4.39
N LEU A 135 -13.97 10.53 4.40
CA LEU A 135 -12.81 10.31 5.26
C LEU A 135 -11.63 11.23 4.88
N VAL A 136 -11.30 11.32 3.60
CA VAL A 136 -10.22 12.19 3.09
C VAL A 136 -10.55 13.66 3.35
N MET A 137 -11.79 14.09 3.11
CA MET A 137 -12.24 15.47 3.37
C MET A 137 -12.15 15.83 4.86
N THR A 138 -12.50 14.89 5.75
CA THR A 138 -12.42 15.08 7.20
C THR A 138 -10.98 15.37 7.62
N TYR A 139 -10.01 14.63 7.09
CA TYR A 139 -8.59 14.77 7.45
C TYR A 139 -7.83 15.85 6.67
N GLN A 140 -8.32 16.29 5.50
CA GLN A 140 -7.66 17.32 4.67
C GLN A 140 -7.41 18.67 5.36
N THR A 141 -8.08 18.92 6.49
CA THR A 141 -7.86 20.12 7.31
C THR A 141 -6.47 20.16 7.98
N GLU A 142 -5.76 19.03 8.07
CA GLU A 142 -4.51 18.86 8.82
C GLU A 142 -3.31 18.49 7.91
N TYR A 143 -2.97 19.32 6.91
CA TYR A 143 -1.81 19.13 6.02
C TYR A 143 -1.78 17.78 5.25
N LYS A 144 -0.85 17.62 4.30
CA LYS A 144 -0.68 16.34 3.58
C LYS A 144 0.06 15.33 4.47
N THR A 145 -0.67 14.59 5.29
CA THR A 145 -0.10 13.49 6.08
C THR A 145 0.04 12.22 5.24
N PRO A 146 0.97 11.31 5.59
CA PRO A 146 1.09 9.98 4.97
C PRO A 146 -0.24 9.21 4.95
N ARG A 147 -1.04 9.33 6.01
CA ARG A 147 -2.38 8.75 6.11
C ARG A 147 -3.31 9.25 4.99
N ILE A 148 -3.41 10.57 4.79
CA ILE A 148 -4.26 11.16 3.75
C ILE A 148 -3.80 10.77 2.36
N GLN A 149 -2.48 10.69 2.14
CA GLN A 149 -1.92 10.23 0.86
C GLN A 149 -2.31 8.78 0.57
N ALA A 150 -2.15 7.88 1.54
CA ALA A 150 -2.55 6.48 1.38
C ALA A 150 -4.04 6.33 1.07
N LEU A 151 -4.92 7.08 1.77
CA LEU A 151 -6.35 7.07 1.48
C LEU A 151 -6.67 7.60 0.08
N ALA A 152 -6.01 8.67 -0.35
CA ALA A 152 -6.16 9.21 -1.70
C ALA A 152 -5.68 8.21 -2.78
N ASP A 153 -4.61 7.46 -2.52
CA ASP A 153 -4.14 6.41 -3.42
C ASP A 153 -5.20 5.30 -3.55
N VAL A 154 -5.90 4.95 -2.46
CA VAL A 154 -7.03 4.00 -2.53
C VAL A 154 -8.18 4.56 -3.36
N GLN A 155 -8.56 5.83 -3.17
CA GLN A 155 -9.61 6.45 -4.00
C GLN A 155 -9.25 6.41 -5.48
N GLN A 156 -8.03 6.79 -5.83
CA GLN A 156 -7.53 6.73 -7.20
C GLN A 156 -7.57 5.30 -7.73
N ARG A 157 -7.25 4.30 -6.91
CA ARG A 157 -7.37 2.90 -7.30
C ARG A 157 -8.82 2.51 -7.61
N VAL A 158 -9.77 2.92 -6.77
CA VAL A 158 -11.20 2.67 -6.98
C VAL A 158 -11.67 3.31 -8.27
N GLU A 159 -11.26 4.54 -8.58
CA GLU A 159 -11.57 5.19 -9.87
C GLU A 159 -11.00 4.40 -11.05
N HIS A 160 -9.73 4.02 -10.97
CA HIS A 160 -9.02 3.34 -12.07
C HIS A 160 -9.63 1.99 -12.42
N VAL A 161 -10.18 1.30 -11.41
CA VAL A 161 -10.82 -0.01 -11.55
C VAL A 161 -12.34 0.10 -11.65
N GLY A 162 -12.92 1.28 -11.38
CA GLY A 162 -14.37 1.52 -11.31
C GLY A 162 -14.97 2.21 -12.55
N ILE A 163 -14.20 3.00 -13.29
CA ILE A 163 -14.70 3.69 -14.50
C ILE A 163 -14.98 2.66 -15.60
N ALA A 164 -16.21 2.65 -16.11
CA ALA A 164 -16.52 2.16 -17.46
C ALA A 164 -16.31 3.35 -18.42
N ASN A 165 -15.65 3.18 -19.58
CA ASN A 165 -15.47 4.33 -20.47
C ASN A 165 -16.84 4.82 -20.96
N GLU A 166 -16.98 6.14 -21.10
CA GLU A 166 -18.06 6.75 -21.88
C GLU A 166 -17.67 6.88 -23.37
N ASP A 167 -16.55 6.29 -23.81
CA ASP A 167 -16.01 6.48 -25.16
C ASP A 167 -15.98 5.18 -25.99
N GLU A 168 -17.15 4.81 -26.53
CA GLU A 168 -17.31 4.18 -27.86
C GLU A 168 -18.53 4.77 -28.61
#